data_AF-X6JXU9-F1
#
_entry.id   AF-X6JXU9-F1
#
_cell.length_a   1.000
_cell.length_b   1.000
_cell.length_c   1.000
_cell.angle_alpha   90.00
_cell.angle_beta   90.00
_cell.angle_gamma   90.00
#
_symmetry.space_group_name_H-M   'P 1'
#
loop_
_entity.id
_entity.type
_entity.pdbx_description
1 polymer ?
#
loop_
_entity_poly.entity_id
_entity_poly.type
_entity_poly.pdbx_seq_one_letter_code
_entity_poly.pdbx_strand_id
1 'polypeptide(L)'
;MTEIEIEGVGTYRLPNQWQGQRLKRLRGDDRHTAVLAIGCGMTVRQFNKLPADKQQQVHRAYLTLMSPSNVTPLHDPAPAATRAIPRGHLSDGQKLAIGRWLLHHKASLPHGHFGPWLDKQDGLSRHMASQCMALATGGRQDARHAAAA
;
A
#
# COMPACT_ATOMS: atom_id res chain seq x y z
N MET A 1 12.06 0.98 11.42
CA MET A 1 11.55 1.71 12.61
C MET A 1 10.32 2.48 12.17
N THR A 2 9.11 2.15 12.65
CA THR A 2 7.84 2.70 12.09
C THR A 2 7.11 3.63 13.04
N GLU A 3 7.43 3.57 14.33
CA GLU A 3 6.78 4.33 15.41
C GLU A 3 7.82 4.75 16.45
N ILE A 4 7.61 5.90 17.10
CA ILE A 4 8.49 6.44 18.14
C ILE A 4 7.63 6.88 19.33
N GLU A 5 7.93 6.36 20.51
CA GLU A 5 7.27 6.79 21.74
C GLU A 5 7.80 8.15 22.21
N ILE A 6 6.89 9.07 22.51
CA ILE A 6 7.19 10.40 23.03
C ILE A 6 6.54 10.53 24.40
N GLU A 7 7.38 10.67 25.42
CA GLU A 7 6.94 10.80 26.80
C GLU A 7 5.93 11.95 26.96
N GLY A 8 4.76 11.68 27.54
CA GLY A 8 3.70 12.67 27.77
C GLY A 8 2.91 13.13 26.53
N VAL A 9 3.23 12.63 25.34
CA VAL A 9 2.48 12.88 24.09
C VAL A 9 1.90 11.59 23.51
N GLY A 10 2.56 10.46 23.76
CA GLY A 10 2.20 9.14 23.24
C GLY A 10 3.05 8.76 22.03
N THR A 11 2.56 7.82 21.23
CA THR A 11 3.31 7.29 20.08
C THR A 11 3.15 8.18 18.84
N TYR A 12 4.26 8.58 18.24
CA TYR A 12 4.30 9.23 16.94
C TYR A 12 4.44 8.19 15.83
N ARG A 13 3.52 8.26 14.86
CA ARG A 13 3.56 7.47 13.61
C ARG A 13 3.44 8.39 12.40
N LEU A 14 4.08 8.02 11.30
CA LEU A 14 3.92 8.77 10.06
C LEU A 14 2.46 8.67 9.54
N PRO A 15 1.90 9.75 8.98
CA PRO A 15 0.58 9.70 8.37
C PRO A 15 0.53 8.66 7.25
N ASN A 16 -0.52 7.84 7.25
CA ASN A 16 -0.75 6.87 6.19
C ASN A 16 -1.19 7.55 4.87
N GLN A 17 -1.32 6.78 3.78
CA GLN A 17 -1.60 7.36 2.46
C GLN A 17 -2.89 8.19 2.40
N TRP A 18 -3.97 7.76 3.08
CA TRP A 18 -5.24 8.48 3.06
C TRP A 18 -5.16 9.80 3.85
N GLN A 19 -4.42 9.82 4.97
CA GLN A 19 -4.12 11.04 5.71
C GLN A 19 -3.21 11.98 4.89
N GLY A 20 -2.20 11.42 4.22
CA GLY A 20 -1.30 12.14 3.33
C GLY A 20 -2.03 12.82 2.17
N GLN A 21 -3.06 12.19 1.60
CA GLN A 21 -3.84 12.79 0.52
C GLN A 21 -4.69 13.97 0.98
N ARG A 22 -5.20 13.94 2.22
CA ARG A 22 -5.86 15.09 2.86
C ARG A 22 -4.87 16.22 3.14
N LEU A 23 -3.66 15.89 3.58
CA LEU A 23 -2.57 16.84 3.85
C LEU A 23 -2.06 17.55 2.59
N LYS A 24 -2.13 16.92 1.40
CA LYS A 24 -1.76 17.56 0.12
C LYS A 24 -2.61 18.80 -0.22
N ARG A 25 -3.78 18.96 0.40
CA ARG A 25 -4.65 20.14 0.21
C ARG A 25 -4.15 21.36 0.99
N LEU A 26 -3.33 21.15 2.02
CA LEU A 26 -2.72 22.21 2.83
C LEU A 26 -1.38 22.64 2.22
N ARG A 27 -0.97 23.88 2.45
CA ARG A 27 0.27 24.47 1.91
C ARG A 27 1.15 24.99 3.04
N GLY A 28 2.46 25.03 2.82
CA GLY A 28 3.42 25.65 3.74
C GLY A 28 3.39 25.08 5.17
N ASP A 29 3.53 25.97 6.15
CA ASP A 29 3.66 25.63 7.57
C ASP A 29 2.40 25.00 8.16
N ASP A 30 1.21 25.33 7.62
CA ASP A 30 -0.05 24.69 8.00
C ASP A 30 -0.03 23.20 7.70
N ARG A 31 0.59 22.82 6.58
CA ARG A 31 0.75 21.40 6.21
C ARG A 31 1.72 20.71 7.17
N HIS A 32 2.86 21.33 7.47
CA HIS A 32 3.86 20.75 8.37
C HIS A 32 3.27 20.52 9.76
N THR A 33 2.62 21.53 10.33
CA THR A 33 1.98 21.44 11.64
C THR A 33 0.89 20.36 11.66
N ALA A 34 0.12 20.24 10.58
CA ALA A 34 -0.88 19.18 10.45
C ALA A 34 -0.26 17.77 10.37
N VAL A 35 0.90 17.60 9.72
CA VAL A 35 1.62 16.32 9.70
C VAL A 35 2.03 15.91 11.12
N LEU A 36 2.56 16.84 11.92
CA LEU A 36 2.99 16.57 13.29
C LEU A 36 1.81 16.20 14.19
N ALA A 37 0.72 16.96 14.12
CA ALA A 37 -0.47 16.71 14.92
C ALA A 37 -1.15 15.36 14.59
N ILE A 38 -1.32 15.06 13.29
CA ILE A 38 -1.96 13.82 12.83
C ILE A 38 -1.11 12.60 13.23
N GLY A 39 0.21 12.71 13.18
CA GLY A 39 1.10 11.62 13.56
C GLY A 39 1.02 11.23 15.05
N CYS A 40 0.64 12.17 15.92
CA CYS A 40 0.30 11.91 17.32
C CYS A 40 -1.18 11.55 17.55
N GLY A 41 -2.00 11.46 16.51
CA GLY A 41 -3.44 11.20 16.64
C GLY A 41 -4.25 12.37 17.23
N MET A 42 -3.73 13.60 17.15
CA MET A 42 -4.41 14.79 17.71
C MET A 42 -4.72 15.84 16.64
N THR A 43 -5.54 16.83 17.01
CA THR A 43 -5.85 17.98 16.15
C THR A 43 -4.74 19.03 16.19
N VAL A 44 -4.62 19.86 15.15
CA VAL A 44 -3.68 21.00 15.13
C VAL A 44 -3.89 21.93 16.34
N ARG A 45 -5.15 22.14 16.74
CA ARG A 45 -5.47 22.95 17.92
C ARG A 45 -4.95 22.34 19.23
N GLN A 46 -4.96 21.02 19.36
CA GLN A 46 -4.38 20.33 20.51
C GLN A 46 -2.85 20.36 20.46
N PHE A 47 -2.27 20.18 19.28
CA PHE A 47 -0.82 20.25 19.07
C PHE A 47 -0.25 21.63 19.45
N ASN A 48 -0.92 22.71 19.04
CA ASN A 48 -0.50 24.07 19.37
C ASN A 48 -0.60 24.41 20.87
N LYS A 49 -1.32 23.60 21.66
CA LYS A 49 -1.38 23.73 23.12
C LYS A 49 -0.25 23.00 23.84
N LEU A 50 0.52 22.16 23.13
CA LEU A 50 1.66 21.47 23.73
C LEU A 50 2.78 22.47 24.05
N PRO A 51 3.53 22.25 25.14
CA PRO A 51 4.76 23.00 25.40
C PRO A 51 5.73 22.91 24.22
N ALA A 52 6.52 23.96 24.00
CA ALA A 52 7.48 24.02 22.91
C ALA A 52 8.44 22.80 22.90
N ASP A 53 8.87 22.35 24.08
CA ASP A 53 9.72 21.17 24.24
C ASP A 53 9.07 19.90 23.67
N LYS A 54 7.77 19.73 23.89
CA LYS A 54 7.00 18.58 23.39
C LYS A 54 6.77 18.68 21.89
N GLN A 55 6.48 19.86 21.36
CA GLN A 55 6.41 20.08 19.91
C GLN A 55 7.75 19.74 19.24
N GLN A 56 8.87 20.11 19.86
CA GLN A 56 10.20 19.84 19.34
C GLN A 56 10.58 18.36 19.41
N GLN A 57 10.14 17.63 20.45
CA GLN A 57 10.28 16.17 20.53
C GLN A 57 9.50 15.48 19.40
N VAL A 58 8.26 15.92 19.12
CA VAL A 58 7.46 15.40 17.99
C VAL A 58 8.14 15.70 16.65
N HIS A 59 8.67 16.91 16.48
CA HIS A 59 9.41 17.26 15.27
C HIS A 59 10.66 16.40 15.07
N ARG A 60 11.40 16.13 16.16
CA ARG A 60 12.56 15.21 16.13
C ARG A 60 12.14 13.79 15.75
N ALA A 61 11.06 13.28 16.34
CA ALA A 61 10.53 11.96 15.99
C ALA A 61 10.14 11.88 14.51
N TYR A 62 9.49 12.91 13.98
CA TYR A 62 9.18 13.03 12.56
C TYR A 62 10.43 12.99 11.67
N LEU A 63 11.45 13.80 11.98
CA LEU A 63 12.71 13.81 11.22
C LEU A 63 13.44 12.47 11.30
N THR A 64 13.43 11.82 12.47
CA THR A 64 14.01 10.49 12.63
C THR A 64 13.30 9.47 11.75
N LEU A 65 11.96 9.44 11.73
CA LEU A 65 11.21 8.52 10.86
C LEU A 65 11.32 8.84 9.37
N MET A 66 11.46 10.12 9.00
CA MET A 66 11.69 10.57 7.62
C MET A 66 13.16 10.47 7.17
N SER A 67 14.09 10.20 8.09
CA SER A 67 15.51 10.06 7.76
C SER A 67 15.70 8.95 6.73
N PRO A 68 16.52 9.16 5.67
CA PRO A 68 16.78 8.16 4.65
C PRO A 68 17.38 6.86 5.21
N SER A 69 17.91 6.86 6.44
CA SER A 69 18.36 5.65 7.14
C SER A 69 17.20 4.78 7.68
N ASN A 70 16.03 5.38 7.92
CA ASN A 70 14.80 4.73 8.38
C ASN A 70 13.76 4.55 7.28
N VAL A 71 13.87 5.34 6.21
CA VAL A 71 13.37 4.97 4.90
C VAL A 71 14.29 3.85 4.42
N THR A 72 14.06 2.62 4.88
CA THR A 72 14.35 1.47 4.03
C THR A 72 13.81 1.90 2.67
N PRO A 73 14.62 1.93 1.57
CA PRO A 73 14.04 2.04 0.25
C PRO A 73 12.88 1.08 0.31
N LEU A 74 11.65 1.59 0.12
CA LEU A 74 10.49 0.73 0.03
C LEU A 74 10.98 -0.33 -0.93
N HIS A 75 11.29 -1.52 -0.43
CA HIS A 75 11.86 -2.53 -1.27
C HIS A 75 10.73 -2.65 -2.27
N ASP A 76 10.93 -2.17 -3.50
CA ASP A 76 10.02 -2.50 -4.60
C ASP A 76 9.88 -3.99 -4.39
N PRO A 77 8.70 -4.48 -3.96
CA PRO A 77 8.59 -5.80 -3.37
C PRO A 77 9.27 -6.72 -4.36
N ALA A 78 10.41 -7.31 -3.94
CA ALA A 78 11.43 -7.87 -4.82
C ALA A 78 10.72 -8.45 -6.05
N PRO A 79 10.85 -7.83 -7.24
CA PRO A 79 9.82 -7.75 -8.27
C PRO A 79 9.04 -9.04 -8.27
N ALA A 80 7.86 -9.04 -7.62
CA ALA A 80 7.18 -10.25 -7.12
C ALA A 80 7.20 -11.30 -8.22
N ALA A 81 8.18 -12.22 -8.14
CA ALA A 81 8.79 -12.92 -9.26
C ALA A 81 8.08 -12.61 -10.59
N THR A 82 8.44 -11.50 -11.27
CA THR A 82 7.81 -11.12 -12.54
C THR A 82 7.79 -12.35 -13.41
N ARG A 83 6.62 -12.99 -13.50
CA ARG A 83 6.51 -14.25 -14.19
C ARG A 83 6.72 -13.88 -15.64
N ALA A 84 7.80 -14.34 -16.26
CA ALA A 84 8.00 -14.17 -17.69
C ALA A 84 6.79 -14.80 -18.39
N ILE A 85 5.84 -13.96 -18.82
CA ILE A 85 4.65 -14.43 -19.51
C ILE A 85 5.12 -14.81 -20.91
N PRO A 86 4.89 -16.07 -21.33
CA PRO A 86 5.29 -16.51 -22.66
C PRO A 86 4.72 -15.55 -23.71
N ARG A 87 5.57 -14.97 -24.55
CA ARG A 87 5.12 -14.18 -25.70
C ARG A 87 4.61 -15.14 -26.77
N GLY A 88 3.32 -15.08 -27.10
CA GLY A 88 2.70 -15.94 -28.11
C GLY A 88 1.29 -16.43 -27.73
N HIS A 89 0.78 -17.41 -28.47
CA HIS A 89 -0.53 -18.00 -28.21
C HIS A 89 -0.49 -18.86 -26.93
N LEU A 90 -1.12 -18.37 -25.86
CA LEU A 90 -1.21 -19.07 -24.57
C LEU A 90 -2.23 -20.21 -24.66
N SER A 91 -1.84 -21.41 -24.22
CA SER A 91 -2.78 -22.52 -24.04
C SER A 91 -3.71 -22.23 -22.86
N ASP A 92 -4.87 -22.89 -22.83
CA ASP A 92 -5.86 -22.64 -21.76
C ASP A 92 -5.33 -23.05 -20.38
N GLY A 93 -4.48 -24.09 -20.30
CA GLY A 93 -3.76 -24.44 -19.08
C GLY A 93 -2.80 -23.35 -18.59
N GLN A 94 -2.13 -22.65 -19.51
CA GLN A 94 -1.27 -21.51 -19.18
C GLN A 94 -2.09 -20.31 -18.70
N LYS A 95 -3.20 -20.00 -19.36
CA LYS A 95 -4.14 -18.93 -18.93
C LYS A 95 -4.69 -19.21 -17.52
N LEU A 96 -5.03 -20.47 -17.23
CA LEU A 96 -5.54 -20.87 -15.92
C LEU A 96 -4.48 -20.74 -14.81
N ALA A 97 -3.22 -21.11 -15.09
CA ALA A 97 -2.10 -20.91 -14.17
C ALA A 97 -1.84 -19.42 -13.91
N ILE A 98 -1.90 -18.58 -14.95
CA ILE A 98 -1.77 -17.11 -14.84
C ILE A 98 -2.94 -16.55 -14.02
N GLY A 99 -4.17 -16.98 -14.28
CA GLY A 99 -5.36 -16.54 -13.55
C GLY A 99 -5.30 -16.84 -12.05
N ARG A 100 -4.84 -18.05 -11.67
CA ARG A 100 -4.61 -18.43 -10.27
C ARG A 100 -3.55 -17.55 -9.61
N TRP A 101 -2.45 -17.30 -10.30
CA TRP A 101 -1.38 -16.41 -9.83
C TRP A 101 -1.88 -14.97 -9.63
N LEU A 102 -2.69 -14.45 -10.56
CA LEU A 102 -3.30 -13.12 -10.46
C LEU A 102 -4.27 -13.00 -9.29
N LEU A 103 -5.11 -14.01 -9.06
CA LEU A 103 -6.05 -14.03 -7.94
C LEU A 103 -5.34 -14.08 -6.59
N HIS A 104 -4.25 -14.86 -6.49
CA HIS A 104 -3.41 -14.91 -5.30
C HIS A 104 -2.82 -13.52 -4.98
N HIS A 105 -2.21 -12.87 -5.97
CA HIS A 105 -1.63 -11.53 -5.79
C HIS A 105 -2.70 -10.48 -5.50
N LYS A 106 -3.86 -10.53 -6.16
CA LYS A 106 -4.99 -9.65 -5.88
C LYS A 106 -5.47 -9.77 -4.43
N ALA A 107 -5.50 -10.97 -3.86
CA ALA A 107 -5.90 -11.20 -2.48
C ALA A 107 -4.88 -10.64 -1.46
N SER A 108 -3.60 -10.63 -1.81
CA SER A 108 -2.54 -10.06 -0.97
C SER A 108 -2.44 -8.52 -1.04
N LEU A 109 -3.08 -7.90 -2.03
CA LEU A 109 -2.99 -6.46 -2.26
C LEU A 109 -4.17 -5.71 -1.61
N PRO A 110 -3.94 -4.51 -1.03
CA PRO A 110 -5.02 -3.65 -0.57
C PRO A 110 -5.98 -3.27 -1.70
N HIS A 111 -7.23 -3.01 -1.34
CA HIS A 111 -8.26 -2.65 -2.31
C HIS A 111 -7.83 -1.43 -3.15
N GLY A 112 -7.95 -1.53 -4.48
CA GLY A 112 -7.53 -0.49 -5.43
C GLY A 112 -6.06 -0.57 -5.90
N HIS A 113 -5.19 -1.36 -5.27
CA HIS A 113 -3.77 -1.45 -5.64
C HIS A 113 -3.48 -2.45 -6.78
N PHE A 114 -4.43 -3.30 -7.13
CA PHE A 114 -4.24 -4.35 -8.14
C PHE A 114 -4.07 -3.79 -9.57
N GLY A 115 -4.80 -2.73 -9.93
CA GLY A 115 -4.69 -2.11 -11.26
C GLY A 115 -3.30 -1.52 -11.55
N PRO A 116 -2.78 -0.61 -10.70
CA PRO A 116 -1.43 -0.09 -10.85
C PRO A 116 -0.34 -1.17 -10.77
N TRP A 117 -0.58 -2.27 -10.06
CA TRP A 117 0.34 -3.39 -10.00
C TRP A 117 0.36 -4.21 -11.30
N LEU A 118 -0.79 -4.40 -11.95
CA LEU A 118 -0.89 -5.06 -13.25
C LEU A 118 -0.13 -4.31 -14.35
N ASP A 119 -0.19 -2.98 -14.34
CA ASP A 119 0.47 -2.15 -15.35
C ASP A 119 2.00 -2.24 -15.30
N LYS A 120 2.56 -2.69 -14.18
CA LYS A 120 4.00 -2.93 -14.01
C LYS A 120 4.46 -4.30 -14.52
N GLN A 121 3.54 -5.19 -14.91
CA GLN A 121 3.88 -6.53 -15.36
C GLN A 121 4.17 -6.52 -16.87
N ASP A 122 5.41 -6.80 -17.25
CA ASP A 122 5.79 -6.86 -18.66
C ASP A 122 5.09 -8.03 -19.37
N GLY A 123 4.49 -7.74 -20.53
CA GLY A 123 3.81 -8.75 -21.36
C GLY A 123 2.39 -9.12 -20.92
N LEU A 124 1.81 -8.44 -19.92
CA LEU A 124 0.42 -8.67 -19.49
C LEU A 124 -0.47 -7.46 -19.79
N SER A 125 -1.42 -7.62 -20.73
CA SER A 125 -2.46 -6.59 -20.91
C SER A 125 -3.56 -6.75 -19.85
N ARG A 126 -4.20 -5.65 -19.47
CA ARG A 126 -5.36 -5.66 -18.54
C ARG A 126 -6.49 -6.58 -19.03
N HIS A 127 -6.74 -6.60 -20.33
CA HIS A 127 -7.73 -7.48 -20.95
C HIS A 127 -7.36 -8.96 -20.78
N MET A 128 -6.10 -9.31 -21.04
CA MET A 128 -5.61 -10.68 -20.88
C MET A 128 -5.63 -11.14 -19.41
N ALA A 129 -5.29 -10.25 -18.48
CA ALA A 129 -5.39 -10.51 -17.05
C ALA A 129 -6.83 -10.83 -16.64
N SER A 130 -7.80 -10.03 -17.10
CA SER A 130 -9.23 -10.25 -16.85
C SER A 130 -9.70 -11.61 -17.40
N GLN A 131 -9.33 -11.95 -18.63
CA GLN A 131 -9.68 -13.22 -19.26
C GLN A 131 -9.12 -14.43 -18.49
N CYS A 132 -7.85 -14.37 -18.07
CA CYS A 132 -7.21 -15.44 -17.29
C CYS A 132 -7.86 -15.60 -15.90
N MET A 133 -8.14 -14.49 -15.22
CA MET A 133 -8.83 -14.51 -13.92
C MET A 133 -10.26 -15.03 -14.03
N ALA A 134 -10.99 -14.69 -15.10
CA ALA A 134 -12.31 -15.21 -15.37
C ALA A 134 -12.28 -16.73 -15.59
N LEU A 135 -11.34 -17.25 -16.39
CA LEU A 135 -11.13 -18.69 -16.57
C LEU A 135 -10.81 -19.40 -15.25
N ALA A 136 -9.94 -18.82 -14.42
CA ALA A 136 -9.59 -19.39 -13.12
C ALA A 136 -10.73 -19.29 -12.08
N THR A 137 -11.65 -18.34 -12.24
CA THR A 137 -12.82 -18.17 -11.37
C THR A 137 -13.99 -19.04 -11.82
N GLY A 138 -14.16 -19.23 -13.13
CA GLY A 138 -15.14 -20.18 -13.71
C GLY A 138 -14.90 -21.61 -13.22
N GLY A 139 -13.66 -22.08 -13.22
CA GLY A 139 -13.32 -23.38 -12.61
C GLY A 139 -13.55 -23.44 -11.09
N ARG A 140 -13.62 -22.28 -10.41
CA ARG A 140 -13.98 -22.18 -8.98
C ARG A 140 -15.50 -22.22 -8.78
N GLN A 141 -16.29 -21.77 -9.75
CA GLN A 141 -17.75 -21.93 -9.78
C GLN A 141 -18.11 -23.39 -10.06
N ASP A 142 -17.44 -24.05 -11.01
CA ASP A 142 -17.64 -25.47 -11.31
C ASP A 142 -17.28 -26.37 -10.12
N ALA A 143 -16.16 -26.11 -9.43
CA ALA A 143 -15.78 -26.87 -8.22
C ALA A 143 -16.72 -26.63 -7.03
N ARG A 144 -17.32 -25.43 -6.92
CA ARG A 144 -18.28 -25.09 -5.86
C ARG A 144 -19.67 -25.67 -6.14
N HIS A 145 -20.03 -25.82 -7.42
CA HIS A 145 -21.22 -26.57 -7.85
C HIS A 145 -21.04 -28.08 -7.69
N ALA A 146 -19.86 -28.62 -7.99
CA ALA A 146 -19.55 -30.04 -7.80
C ALA A 146 -19.43 -30.46 -6.31
N ALA A 147 -19.04 -29.56 -5.42
CA ALA A 147 -18.99 -29.80 -3.97
C ALA A 147 -20.33 -29.56 -3.25
N ALA A 148 -21.35 -29.06 -3.97
CA ALA A 148 -22.69 -28.79 -3.46
C ALA A 148 -23.76 -29.75 -4.01
N ALA A 149 -23.34 -30.76 -4.78
CA ALA A 149 -24.15 -31.88 -5.26
C ALA A 149 -23.75 -33.16 -4.51
#